data_AF-N0D6Y6-F1
#
_entry.id   AF-N0D6Y6-F1
#
_cell.length_a   1.000
_cell.length_b   1.000
_cell.length_c   1.000
_cell.angle_alpha   90.00
_cell.angle_beta   90.00
_cell.angle_gamma   90.00
#
_symmetry.space_group_name_H-M   'P 1'
#
loop_
_entity.id
_entity.type
_entity.pdbx_description
1 polymer ?
#
loop_
_entity_poly.entity_id
_entity_poly.type
_entity_poly.pdbx_seq_one_letter_code
_entity_poly.pdbx_strand_id
1 'polypeptide(L)'
;MRPRPHRPAPPIHRQEGVHHDPAEHAPAERVPAEPARRSRPSGRRVPLLGWRARPARGRRGADRGGHHHLGGREPPGHRARAGPGDPGRGSAPAPRLRGRTGSGVGPGAAPGRPRFVDAPLDEAVGALVGHIRAVRPQVVIAPDAYGGMTGHPDHVHTHRVTALAVRAAGLARLFPEAGDPWQPSALYLATHPHSAAEEVGGRLGREGTPTGAFYVSDDAWITTKVDVGPWLPQKLAAILAHRSEVERGAAPGRIAALPPGVQRRILGTEWYIRRDLVLRGAAETALSA
;
A
#
# COMPACT_ATOMS: atom_id res chain seq x y z
N MET A 1 -30.24 -51.98 -19.24
CA MET A 1 -29.48 -50.97 -20.01
C MET A 1 -28.02 -51.06 -19.56
N ARG A 2 -27.14 -51.68 -20.38
CA ARG A 2 -25.72 -51.91 -20.03
C ARG A 2 -24.87 -50.68 -20.41
N PRO A 3 -23.84 -50.31 -19.63
CA PRO A 3 -22.99 -49.16 -19.95
C PRO A 3 -22.00 -49.48 -21.09
N ARG A 4 -21.71 -48.48 -21.94
CA ARG A 4 -20.75 -48.57 -23.05
C ARG A 4 -19.30 -48.61 -22.51
N PRO A 5 -18.37 -49.36 -23.15
CA PRO A 5 -16.97 -49.38 -22.74
C PRO A 5 -16.20 -48.13 -23.22
N HIS A 6 -15.28 -47.66 -22.37
CA HIS A 6 -14.34 -46.57 -22.62
C HIS A 6 -13.31 -46.92 -23.71
N ARG A 7 -13.05 -45.98 -24.61
CA ARG A 7 -12.00 -46.07 -25.64
C ARG A 7 -10.70 -45.43 -25.11
N PRO A 8 -9.52 -46.05 -25.23
CA PRO A 8 -8.26 -45.44 -24.81
C PRO A 8 -7.76 -44.39 -25.83
N ALA A 9 -7.07 -43.36 -25.32
CA ALA A 9 -6.46 -42.30 -26.13
C ALA A 9 -5.16 -42.77 -26.80
N PRO A 10 -4.80 -42.23 -27.99
CA PRO A 10 -3.58 -42.61 -28.70
C PRO A 10 -2.31 -41.95 -28.11
N PRO A 11 -1.11 -42.52 -28.34
CA PRO A 11 0.14 -42.05 -27.76
C PRO A 11 0.66 -40.76 -28.41
N ILE A 12 1.34 -39.93 -27.61
CA ILE A 12 1.95 -38.66 -27.99
C ILE A 12 3.36 -38.94 -28.54
N HIS A 13 3.65 -38.52 -29.77
CA HIS A 13 4.99 -38.59 -30.36
C HIS A 13 5.94 -37.59 -29.67
N ARG A 14 7.08 -38.10 -29.18
CA ARG A 14 8.25 -37.28 -28.82
C ARG A 14 8.87 -36.72 -30.11
N GLN A 15 9.03 -35.40 -30.20
CA GLN A 15 9.93 -34.79 -31.18
C GLN A 15 11.35 -34.78 -30.62
N GLU A 16 12.27 -35.37 -31.39
CA GLU A 16 13.71 -35.38 -31.14
C GLU A 16 14.33 -34.03 -31.52
N GLY A 17 15.39 -33.68 -30.80
CA GLY A 17 16.08 -32.39 -30.90
C GLY A 17 16.89 -32.23 -32.18
N VAL A 18 16.93 -31.01 -32.70
CA VAL A 18 17.83 -30.60 -33.77
C VAL A 18 19.06 -29.94 -33.15
N HIS A 19 20.21 -30.58 -33.36
CA HIS A 19 21.53 -30.01 -33.12
C HIS A 19 21.82 -28.89 -34.13
N HIS A 20 22.26 -27.72 -33.65
CA HIS A 20 22.92 -26.71 -34.48
C HIS A 20 24.37 -26.54 -34.01
N ASP A 21 25.29 -26.72 -34.96
CA ASP A 21 26.74 -26.52 -34.85
C ASP A 21 27.08 -25.02 -35.03
N PRO A 22 28.02 -24.42 -34.27
CA PRO A 22 28.31 -22.99 -34.34
C PRO A 22 29.59 -22.72 -35.15
N ALA A 23 29.49 -21.93 -36.22
CA ALA A 23 30.66 -21.31 -36.84
C ALA A 23 30.38 -19.94 -37.44
N GLU A 24 31.19 -18.99 -36.98
CA GLU A 24 31.69 -17.79 -37.66
C GLU A 24 30.69 -16.70 -38.07
N HIS A 25 30.71 -15.54 -37.38
CA HIS A 25 30.61 -14.20 -38.00
C HIS A 25 31.44 -13.19 -37.16
N ALA A 26 32.22 -12.37 -37.86
CA ALA A 26 33.27 -11.46 -37.40
C ALA A 26 32.80 -10.27 -36.53
N PRO A 27 33.69 -9.59 -35.77
CA PRO A 27 33.30 -8.57 -34.79
C PRO A 27 32.94 -7.22 -35.43
N ALA A 28 31.85 -6.61 -34.96
CA ALA A 28 31.44 -5.25 -35.34
C ALA A 28 32.32 -4.17 -34.68
N GLU A 29 32.73 -3.18 -35.48
CA GLU A 29 33.51 -2.01 -35.07
C GLU A 29 32.79 -1.12 -34.05
N ARG A 30 33.55 -0.60 -33.08
CA ARG A 30 33.08 0.35 -32.07
C ARG A 30 33.06 1.78 -32.63
N VAL A 31 31.90 2.40 -32.65
CA VAL A 31 31.75 3.86 -32.84
C VAL A 31 31.80 4.57 -31.48
N PRO A 32 32.61 5.62 -31.28
CA PRO A 32 32.70 6.33 -30.01
C PRO A 32 31.45 7.21 -29.75
N ALA A 33 30.94 7.17 -28.52
CA ALA A 33 29.80 7.98 -28.07
C ALA A 33 30.21 9.43 -27.77
N GLU A 34 29.43 10.39 -28.28
CA GLU A 34 29.57 11.82 -28.02
C GLU A 34 29.00 12.20 -26.63
N PRO A 35 29.65 13.07 -25.83
CA PRO A 35 29.20 13.36 -24.47
C PRO A 35 27.98 14.28 -24.43
N ALA A 36 26.83 13.75 -23.99
CA ALA A 36 25.61 14.52 -23.77
C ALA A 36 25.76 15.52 -22.60
N ARG A 37 25.46 16.78 -22.89
CA ARG A 37 25.52 17.93 -21.98
C ARG A 37 24.54 17.78 -20.80
N ARG A 38 25.03 17.99 -19.58
CA ARG A 38 24.23 18.01 -18.35
C ARG A 38 23.33 19.25 -18.29
N SER A 39 22.01 19.05 -18.37
CA SER A 39 21.01 20.04 -18.00
C SER A 39 20.55 19.80 -16.55
N ARG A 40 20.71 20.81 -15.69
CA ARG A 40 20.24 20.80 -14.30
C ARG A 40 18.73 21.13 -14.26
N PRO A 41 17.87 20.37 -13.58
CA PRO A 41 16.50 20.80 -13.35
C PRO A 41 16.43 21.78 -12.17
N SER A 42 15.89 22.97 -12.45
CA SER A 42 15.59 24.03 -11.49
C SER A 42 14.54 23.57 -10.47
N GLY A 43 14.93 23.52 -9.19
CA GLY A 43 14.00 23.24 -8.09
C GLY A 43 13.03 24.41 -7.87
N ARG A 44 11.77 24.24 -8.27
CA ARG A 44 10.68 25.10 -7.80
C ARG A 44 10.23 24.61 -6.42
N ARG A 45 10.57 25.38 -5.38
CA ARG A 45 9.98 25.24 -4.03
C ARG A 45 8.54 25.77 -4.06
N VAL A 46 7.60 24.95 -3.62
CA VAL A 46 6.22 25.40 -3.35
C VAL A 46 6.17 25.86 -1.89
N PRO A 47 5.75 27.11 -1.58
CA PRO A 47 5.63 27.55 -0.20
C PRO A 47 4.34 27.00 0.42
N LEU A 48 4.46 26.32 1.56
CA LEU A 48 3.35 25.98 2.43
C LEU A 48 2.95 27.24 3.22
N LEU A 49 1.77 27.76 2.92
CA LEU A 49 1.17 28.93 3.55
C LEU A 49 0.74 28.59 4.99
N GLY A 50 1.48 29.10 5.97
CA GLY A 50 1.16 28.95 7.40
C GLY A 50 0.00 29.85 7.82
N TRP A 51 -1.07 29.27 8.35
CA TRP A 51 -2.14 30.01 9.02
C TRP A 51 -1.82 30.17 10.51
N ARG A 52 -1.80 31.41 11.01
CA ARG A 52 -1.77 31.74 12.45
C ARG A 52 -3.20 31.97 12.95
N ALA A 53 -3.63 31.23 13.97
CA ALA A 53 -4.87 31.51 14.69
C ALA A 53 -4.65 32.59 15.76
N ARG A 54 -5.56 33.57 15.85
CA ARG A 54 -5.66 34.54 16.96
C ARG A 54 -6.47 33.92 18.12
N PRO A 55 -6.20 34.28 19.39
CA PRO A 55 -6.92 33.69 20.53
C PRO A 55 -8.31 34.33 20.73
N ALA A 56 -9.28 33.50 21.09
CA ALA A 56 -10.63 33.89 21.45
C ALA A 56 -10.70 34.41 22.89
N ARG A 57 -11.43 35.51 23.10
CA ARG A 57 -11.78 36.06 24.42
C ARG A 57 -12.86 35.20 25.08
N GLY A 58 -12.67 34.92 26.37
CA GLY A 58 -13.62 34.15 27.18
C GLY A 58 -14.85 34.96 27.62
N ARG A 59 -15.91 34.23 27.97
CA ARG A 59 -16.98 34.68 28.86
C ARG A 59 -17.38 33.53 29.80
N ARG A 60 -17.52 33.89 31.08
CA ARG A 60 -17.96 33.08 32.22
C ARG A 60 -19.48 33.18 32.41
N GLY A 61 -20.04 32.17 33.09
CA GLY A 61 -21.34 32.13 33.78
C GLY A 61 -21.70 30.64 34.03
N ALA A 62 -21.52 30.08 35.23
CA ALA A 62 -22.39 30.13 36.43
C ALA A 62 -23.84 29.68 36.13
N ASP A 63 -24.56 28.86 36.90
CA ASP A 63 -24.38 27.97 38.05
C ASP A 63 -25.78 27.29 38.26
N ARG A 64 -25.82 26.20 39.04
CA ARG A 64 -26.93 25.70 39.91
C ARG A 64 -27.77 24.47 39.53
N GLY A 65 -27.75 23.55 40.52
CA GLY A 65 -28.84 22.66 40.99
C GLY A 65 -28.86 21.29 40.30
N GLY A 66 -28.64 20.14 40.93
CA GLY A 66 -28.85 19.73 42.31
C GLY A 66 -29.87 18.58 42.33
N HIS A 67 -29.49 17.41 42.87
CA HIS A 67 -30.28 16.43 43.63
C HIS A 67 -29.83 14.97 43.42
N HIS A 68 -29.77 14.29 44.55
CA HIS A 68 -29.14 13.00 44.84
C HIS A 68 -30.07 11.80 44.59
N HIS A 69 -29.52 10.67 44.13
CA HIS A 69 -29.83 9.38 44.77
C HIS A 69 -28.73 8.33 44.60
N LEU A 70 -28.62 7.50 45.63
CA LEU A 70 -27.56 6.54 45.97
C LEU A 70 -27.78 5.17 45.30
N GLY A 71 -26.68 4.42 45.11
CA GLY A 71 -26.70 2.95 45.18
C GLY A 71 -25.91 2.23 44.07
N GLY A 72 -24.82 1.56 44.45
CA GLY A 72 -24.16 0.53 43.63
C GLY A 72 -22.65 0.73 43.44
N ARG A 73 -21.84 0.17 44.35
CA ARG A 73 -20.39 0.03 44.18
C ARG A 73 -20.08 -1.33 43.56
N GLU A 74 -19.28 -1.35 42.49
CA GLU A 74 -18.39 -2.45 42.06
C GLU A 74 -17.23 -1.88 41.19
N PRO A 75 -16.10 -2.61 41.02
CA PRO A 75 -14.73 -2.10 41.19
C PRO A 75 -14.09 -1.45 39.93
N PRO A 76 -12.94 -0.74 40.06
CA PRO A 76 -12.49 0.22 39.06
C PRO A 76 -11.88 -0.45 37.81
N GLY A 77 -12.56 -0.31 36.68
CA GLY A 77 -11.96 -0.48 35.37
C GLY A 77 -10.85 0.55 35.16
N HIS A 78 -9.64 0.09 34.88
CA HIS A 78 -8.48 0.91 34.57
C HIS A 78 -8.73 1.82 33.37
N ARG A 79 -9.22 3.04 33.61
CA ARG A 79 -9.16 4.15 32.66
C ARG A 79 -7.73 4.63 32.59
N ALA A 80 -6.99 4.20 31.56
CA ALA A 80 -5.72 4.83 31.21
C ALA A 80 -5.97 6.31 30.92
N ARG A 81 -5.54 7.18 31.85
CA ARG A 81 -5.44 8.61 31.62
C ARG A 81 -4.42 8.84 30.52
N ALA A 82 -4.86 9.36 29.39
CA ALA A 82 -3.95 9.98 28.43
C ALA A 82 -3.23 11.13 29.15
N GLY A 83 -1.90 11.05 29.24
CA GLY A 83 -1.08 12.16 29.72
C GLY A 83 -1.27 13.40 28.84
N PRO A 84 -0.92 14.60 29.33
CA PRO A 84 -1.09 15.84 28.57
C PRO A 84 -0.30 15.75 27.27
N GLY A 85 -1.01 15.87 26.15
CA GLY A 85 -0.45 15.80 24.81
C GLY A 85 0.50 16.98 24.53
N ASP A 86 1.57 16.67 23.80
CA ASP A 86 2.49 17.63 23.20
C ASP A 86 1.73 18.63 22.30
N PRO A 87 1.80 19.96 22.54
CA PRO A 87 1.00 20.96 21.85
C PRO A 87 1.35 21.14 20.35
N GLY A 88 2.33 20.40 19.82
CA GLY A 88 2.77 20.50 18.42
C GLY A 88 2.12 19.54 17.41
N ARG A 89 1.34 18.54 17.83
CA ARG A 89 0.74 17.54 16.92
C ARG A 89 -0.76 17.75 16.79
N GLY A 90 -1.21 18.30 15.67
CA GLY A 90 -2.61 18.20 15.27
C GLY A 90 -3.07 16.74 15.33
N SER A 91 -4.29 16.50 15.83
CA SER A 91 -4.84 15.15 15.88
C SER A 91 -4.93 14.59 14.47
N ALA A 92 -4.42 13.37 14.28
CA ALA A 92 -4.62 12.66 13.02
C ALA A 92 -6.13 12.46 12.80
N PRO A 93 -6.65 12.65 11.57
CA PRO A 93 -8.05 12.38 11.29
C PRO A 93 -8.37 10.91 11.61
N ALA A 94 -9.59 10.67 12.07
CA ALA A 94 -10.04 9.32 12.41
C ALA A 94 -9.89 8.35 11.21
N PRO A 95 -9.53 7.08 11.47
CA PRO A 95 -9.38 6.09 10.41
C PRO A 95 -10.70 5.91 9.66
N ARG A 96 -10.62 5.93 8.32
CA ARG A 96 -11.78 5.69 7.44
C ARG A 96 -11.81 4.21 7.06
N LEU A 97 -12.72 3.47 7.71
CA LEU A 97 -12.88 2.04 7.49
C LEU A 97 -13.93 1.78 6.41
N ARG A 98 -13.67 0.80 5.52
CA ARG A 98 -14.61 0.41 4.44
C ARG A 98 -15.63 -0.65 4.86
N GLY A 99 -15.72 -0.96 6.14
CA GLY A 99 -16.75 -1.83 6.71
C GLY A 99 -16.62 -3.33 6.45
N ARG A 100 -15.57 -3.83 5.77
CA ARG A 100 -15.36 -5.27 5.47
C ARG A 100 -14.31 -5.93 6.36
N THR A 101 -14.36 -7.26 6.46
CA THR A 101 -13.43 -8.06 7.28
C THR A 101 -12.21 -8.47 6.47
N GLY A 102 -11.07 -8.67 7.14
CA GLY A 102 -9.88 -9.20 6.49
C GLY A 102 -10.08 -10.64 6.02
N SER A 103 -9.38 -11.05 4.97
CA SER A 103 -9.43 -12.39 4.38
C SER A 103 -8.80 -13.48 5.24
N GLY A 104 -8.14 -13.11 6.35
CA GLY A 104 -7.46 -14.03 7.26
C GLY A 104 -8.41 -15.11 7.78
N VAL A 105 -8.08 -16.37 7.50
CA VAL A 105 -8.76 -17.56 8.02
C VAL A 105 -8.08 -17.96 9.33
N GLY A 106 -8.58 -17.45 10.45
CA GLY A 106 -8.10 -17.81 11.77
C GLY A 106 -9.10 -17.40 12.85
N PRO A 107 -8.87 -17.78 14.12
CA PRO A 107 -9.78 -17.50 15.24
C PRO A 107 -10.11 -16.01 15.47
N GLY A 108 -9.40 -15.09 14.81
CA GLY A 108 -9.61 -13.64 14.85
C GLY A 108 -10.36 -13.06 13.64
N ALA A 109 -10.90 -13.88 12.74
CA ALA A 109 -11.79 -13.40 11.68
C ALA A 109 -13.07 -12.85 12.30
N ALA A 110 -13.41 -11.59 12.02
CA ALA A 110 -14.60 -10.97 12.60
C ALA A 110 -15.88 -11.68 12.08
N PRO A 111 -16.71 -12.24 12.97
CA PRO A 111 -17.88 -13.02 12.56
C PRO A 111 -18.97 -12.13 11.94
N GLY A 112 -19.72 -12.68 10.99
CA GLY A 112 -20.95 -12.06 10.47
C GLY A 112 -20.79 -10.95 9.42
N ARG A 113 -19.60 -10.76 8.84
CA ARG A 113 -19.39 -9.83 7.72
C ARG A 113 -18.62 -10.49 6.58
N PRO A 114 -18.96 -10.18 5.31
CA PRO A 114 -18.28 -10.76 4.16
C PRO A 114 -16.80 -10.33 4.15
N ARG A 115 -15.94 -11.28 3.80
CA ARG A 115 -14.50 -11.04 3.64
C ARG A 115 -14.30 -10.03 2.52
N PHE A 116 -13.31 -9.16 2.66
CA PHE A 116 -13.02 -8.13 1.66
C PHE A 116 -12.79 -8.72 0.27
N VAL A 117 -12.05 -9.84 0.20
CA VAL A 117 -11.77 -10.56 -1.06
C VAL A 117 -12.99 -11.18 -1.74
N ASP A 118 -14.07 -11.39 -0.99
CA ASP A 118 -15.31 -12.01 -1.49
C ASP A 118 -16.37 -10.95 -1.84
N ALA A 119 -16.06 -9.65 -1.64
CA ALA A 119 -16.98 -8.57 -1.97
C ALA A 119 -17.15 -8.43 -3.50
N PRO A 120 -18.36 -8.11 -3.99
CA PRO A 120 -18.55 -7.74 -5.39
C PRO A 120 -17.60 -6.61 -5.79
N LEU A 121 -16.85 -6.82 -6.87
CA LEU A 121 -15.77 -5.91 -7.26
C LEU A 121 -16.29 -4.49 -7.50
N ASP A 122 -17.40 -4.35 -8.23
CA ASP A 122 -17.98 -3.04 -8.54
C ASP A 122 -18.45 -2.29 -7.29
N GLU A 123 -18.97 -3.00 -6.28
CA GLU A 123 -19.33 -2.39 -5.00
C GLU A 123 -18.08 -1.87 -4.27
N ALA A 124 -17.01 -2.65 -4.24
CA ALA A 124 -15.74 -2.25 -3.63
C ALA A 124 -15.10 -1.06 -4.36
N VAL A 125 -15.14 -1.06 -5.70
CA VAL A 125 -14.64 0.03 -6.55
C VAL A 125 -15.47 1.29 -6.35
N GLY A 126 -16.80 1.20 -6.44
CA GLY A 126 -17.72 2.34 -6.25
C GLY A 126 -17.56 3.01 -4.89
N ALA A 127 -17.43 2.22 -3.82
CA ALA A 127 -17.15 2.75 -2.48
C ALA A 127 -15.82 3.52 -2.42
N LEU A 128 -14.77 3.03 -3.08
CA LEU A 128 -13.48 3.74 -3.15
C LEU A 128 -13.57 4.98 -4.06
N VAL A 129 -14.33 4.94 -5.15
CA VAL A 129 -14.57 6.09 -6.02
C VAL A 129 -15.22 7.23 -5.23
N GLY A 130 -16.25 6.96 -4.43
CA GLY A 130 -16.88 7.96 -3.56
C GLY A 130 -15.89 8.60 -2.59
N HIS A 131 -14.98 7.81 -2.00
CA HIS A 131 -13.92 8.36 -1.15
C HIS A 131 -12.91 9.22 -1.92
N ILE A 132 -12.49 8.80 -3.11
CA ILE A 132 -11.56 9.57 -3.95
C ILE A 132 -12.20 10.90 -4.34
N ARG A 133 -13.48 10.91 -4.76
CA ARG A 133 -14.19 12.13 -5.15
C ARG A 133 -14.46 13.07 -3.99
N ALA A 134 -14.68 12.54 -2.78
CA ALA A 134 -14.84 13.34 -1.57
C ALA A 134 -13.51 13.95 -1.07
N VAL A 135 -12.41 13.21 -1.13
CA VAL A 135 -11.09 13.68 -0.64
C VAL A 135 -10.35 14.50 -1.69
N ARG A 136 -10.62 14.25 -2.98
CA ARG A 136 -9.93 14.85 -4.13
C ARG A 136 -8.39 14.76 -4.02
N PRO A 137 -7.81 13.56 -3.84
CA PRO A 137 -6.37 13.40 -3.67
C PRO A 137 -5.62 13.61 -4.99
N GLN A 138 -4.50 14.33 -4.96
CA GLN A 138 -3.62 14.44 -6.13
C GLN A 138 -2.84 13.14 -6.37
N VAL A 139 -2.51 12.41 -5.30
CA VAL A 139 -1.75 11.15 -5.33
C VAL A 139 -2.47 10.10 -4.50
N VAL A 140 -2.53 8.87 -5.02
CA VAL A 140 -3.00 7.70 -4.29
C VAL A 140 -1.84 6.72 -4.11
N ILE A 141 -1.71 6.13 -2.92
CA ILE A 141 -0.71 5.08 -2.63
C ILE A 141 -1.46 3.78 -2.33
N ALA A 142 -0.99 2.67 -2.90
CA ALA A 142 -1.56 1.34 -2.68
C ALA A 142 -0.46 0.27 -2.72
N PRO A 143 -0.72 -0.97 -2.23
CA PRO A 143 0.16 -2.09 -2.49
C PRO A 143 0.36 -2.32 -4.00
N ASP A 144 1.51 -2.87 -4.36
CA ASP A 144 1.75 -3.39 -5.70
C ASP A 144 0.84 -4.58 -6.07
N ALA A 145 0.96 -5.06 -7.31
CA ALA A 145 0.14 -6.14 -7.84
C ALA A 145 0.41 -7.49 -7.16
N TYR A 146 1.59 -7.66 -6.55
CA TYR A 146 1.89 -8.84 -5.73
C TYR A 146 1.19 -8.78 -4.37
N GLY A 147 0.76 -7.60 -3.91
CA GLY A 147 0.23 -7.42 -2.56
C GLY A 147 1.33 -7.17 -1.52
N GLY A 148 2.46 -6.60 -1.96
CA GLY A 148 3.67 -6.43 -1.18
C GLY A 148 4.39 -7.76 -0.92
N MET A 149 5.41 -7.71 -0.05
CA MET A 149 6.33 -8.84 0.16
C MET A 149 5.68 -10.15 0.57
N THR A 150 4.50 -10.11 1.20
CA THR A 150 3.82 -11.29 1.74
C THR A 150 2.87 -11.96 0.76
N GLY A 151 2.47 -11.29 -0.33
CA GLY A 151 1.48 -11.86 -1.24
C GLY A 151 0.06 -11.94 -0.66
N HIS A 152 -0.24 -11.20 0.43
CA HIS A 152 -1.48 -11.41 1.17
C HIS A 152 -2.72 -11.15 0.28
N PRO A 153 -3.73 -12.04 0.27
CA PRO A 153 -4.89 -11.89 -0.61
C PRO A 153 -5.62 -10.55 -0.48
N ASP A 154 -5.78 -10.03 0.74
CA ASP A 154 -6.35 -8.69 0.95
C ASP A 154 -5.53 -7.58 0.28
N HIS A 155 -4.20 -7.68 0.24
CA HIS A 155 -3.36 -6.66 -0.38
C HIS A 155 -3.46 -6.73 -1.91
N VAL A 156 -3.46 -7.94 -2.47
CA VAL A 156 -3.70 -8.16 -3.91
C VAL A 156 -5.08 -7.62 -4.30
N HIS A 157 -6.12 -7.90 -3.50
CA HIS A 157 -7.45 -7.37 -3.77
C HIS A 157 -7.52 -5.85 -3.58
N THR A 158 -6.83 -5.30 -2.58
CA THR A 158 -6.70 -3.84 -2.38
C THR A 158 -6.06 -3.18 -3.60
N HIS A 159 -5.01 -3.79 -4.17
CA HIS A 159 -4.39 -3.32 -5.39
C HIS A 159 -5.40 -3.29 -6.55
N ARG A 160 -6.11 -4.39 -6.80
CA ARG A 160 -7.12 -4.50 -7.87
C ARG A 160 -8.19 -3.42 -7.75
N VAL A 161 -8.81 -3.31 -6.57
CA VAL A 161 -9.85 -2.32 -6.28
C VAL A 161 -9.32 -0.90 -6.48
N THR A 162 -8.10 -0.61 -5.99
CA THR A 162 -7.52 0.73 -6.10
C THR A 162 -7.15 1.09 -7.54
N ALA A 163 -6.54 0.18 -8.29
CA ALA A 163 -6.15 0.39 -9.68
C ALA A 163 -7.35 0.71 -10.58
N LEU A 164 -8.51 0.08 -10.32
CA LEU A 164 -9.76 0.38 -11.02
C LEU A 164 -10.36 1.72 -10.54
N ALA A 165 -10.47 1.92 -9.23
CA ALA A 165 -11.14 3.09 -8.67
C ALA A 165 -10.44 4.41 -9.02
N VAL A 166 -9.11 4.45 -9.09
CA VAL A 166 -8.38 5.70 -9.42
C VAL A 166 -8.62 6.16 -10.86
N ARG A 167 -8.94 5.25 -11.78
CA ARG A 167 -9.36 5.63 -13.15
C ARG A 167 -10.85 5.94 -13.20
N ALA A 168 -11.68 5.11 -12.58
CA ALA A 168 -13.13 5.31 -12.55
C ALA A 168 -13.54 6.63 -11.87
N ALA A 169 -12.75 7.12 -10.91
CA ALA A 169 -13.04 8.36 -10.22
C ALA A 169 -13.12 9.59 -11.15
N GLY A 170 -12.33 9.63 -12.23
CA GLY A 170 -12.37 10.71 -13.24
C GLY A 170 -13.47 10.55 -14.30
N LEU A 171 -14.13 9.39 -14.38
CA LEU A 171 -15.13 9.09 -15.39
C LEU A 171 -16.54 9.39 -14.87
N ALA A 172 -17.13 10.50 -15.32
CA ALA A 172 -18.43 10.99 -14.82
C ALA A 172 -19.60 9.99 -14.96
N ARG A 173 -19.54 9.10 -15.96
CA ARG A 173 -20.59 8.10 -16.20
C ARG A 173 -20.44 6.82 -15.39
N LEU A 174 -19.30 6.60 -14.74
CA LEU A 174 -19.11 5.48 -13.81
C LEU A 174 -19.40 5.96 -12.39
N PHE A 175 -20.22 5.21 -11.66
CA PHE A 175 -20.67 5.54 -10.31
C PHE A 175 -21.19 7.00 -10.20
N PRO A 176 -22.19 7.42 -10.99
CA PRO A 176 -22.68 8.80 -10.99
C PRO A 176 -23.20 9.25 -9.61
N GLU A 177 -23.68 8.32 -8.79
CA GLU A 177 -24.13 8.53 -7.42
C GLU A 177 -22.99 8.86 -6.43
N ALA A 178 -21.73 8.65 -6.82
CA ALA A 178 -20.55 8.82 -5.96
C ALA A 178 -20.00 10.28 -5.93
N GLY A 179 -20.76 11.25 -6.43
CA GLY A 179 -20.41 12.68 -6.46
C GLY A 179 -19.61 13.08 -7.70
N ASP A 180 -19.16 14.35 -7.74
CA ASP A 180 -18.45 14.94 -8.89
C ASP A 180 -17.17 14.17 -9.24
N PRO A 181 -16.87 13.98 -10.54
CA PRO A 181 -15.66 13.29 -10.97
C PRO A 181 -14.40 13.99 -10.50
N TRP A 182 -13.42 13.19 -10.12
CA TRP A 182 -12.09 13.65 -9.72
C TRP A 182 -11.04 12.66 -10.23
N GLN A 183 -10.08 13.15 -11.02
CA GLN A 183 -8.98 12.34 -11.52
C GLN A 183 -7.71 12.62 -10.69
N PRO A 184 -7.27 11.69 -9.82
CA PRO A 184 -5.93 11.77 -9.23
C PRO A 184 -4.87 11.83 -10.33
N SER A 185 -3.76 12.52 -10.05
CA SER A 185 -2.67 12.72 -11.02
C SER A 185 -1.77 11.49 -11.17
N ALA A 186 -1.58 10.74 -10.08
CA ALA A 186 -0.72 9.56 -10.07
C ALA A 186 -1.16 8.52 -9.02
N LEU A 187 -0.89 7.26 -9.32
CA LEU A 187 -0.92 6.13 -8.40
C LEU A 187 0.52 5.68 -8.13
N TYR A 188 0.92 5.59 -6.87
CA TYR A 188 2.18 5.01 -6.45
C TYR A 188 1.93 3.65 -5.81
N LEU A 189 2.54 2.63 -6.39
CA LEU A 189 2.48 1.26 -5.90
C LEU A 189 3.65 1.01 -4.95
N ALA A 190 3.37 0.87 -3.67
CA ALA A 190 4.36 0.56 -2.65
C ALA A 190 4.87 -0.87 -2.83
N THR A 191 6.19 -1.03 -2.90
CA THR A 191 6.86 -2.31 -3.17
C THR A 191 8.25 -2.35 -2.49
N HIS A 192 8.97 -3.46 -2.67
CA HIS A 192 10.40 -3.58 -2.35
C HIS A 192 11.15 -4.11 -3.58
N PRO A 193 12.26 -3.47 -3.99
CA PRO A 193 13.15 -4.03 -5.01
C PRO A 193 13.91 -5.25 -4.49
N HIS A 194 14.39 -6.10 -5.39
CA HIS A 194 15.31 -7.19 -5.08
C HIS A 194 16.49 -6.71 -4.22
N SER A 195 17.14 -5.59 -4.59
CA SER A 195 18.31 -5.08 -3.87
C SER A 195 18.05 -4.72 -2.40
N ALA A 196 16.80 -4.39 -2.04
CA ALA A 196 16.42 -4.04 -0.67
C ALA A 196 15.85 -5.25 0.09
N ALA A 197 15.24 -6.19 -0.63
CA ALA A 197 14.55 -7.31 -0.05
C ALA A 197 15.48 -8.37 0.55
N GLU A 198 16.73 -8.51 0.07
CA GLU A 198 17.71 -9.41 0.70
C GLU A 198 17.94 -9.05 2.17
N GLU A 199 18.08 -7.76 2.46
CA GLU A 199 18.30 -7.26 3.81
C GLU A 199 17.06 -7.42 4.70
N VAL A 200 15.87 -7.35 4.11
CA VAL A 200 14.59 -7.53 4.79
C VAL A 200 14.30 -9.01 5.03
N GLY A 201 14.41 -9.86 4.00
CA GLY A 201 14.05 -11.27 4.04
C GLY A 201 14.90 -12.08 5.01
N GLY A 202 16.21 -11.82 5.06
CA GLY A 202 17.12 -12.47 5.99
C GLY A 202 16.93 -12.08 7.46
N ARG A 203 16.17 -11.01 7.75
CA ARG A 203 16.02 -10.45 9.11
C ARG A 203 14.58 -10.39 9.62
N LEU A 204 13.62 -10.31 8.71
CA LEU A 204 12.19 -10.27 8.98
C LEU A 204 11.44 -11.48 8.41
N GLY A 205 12.10 -12.44 7.77
CA GLY A 205 11.52 -13.75 7.49
C GLY A 205 11.20 -14.52 8.77
N ARG A 206 10.27 -15.47 8.69
CA ARG A 206 10.20 -16.52 9.73
C ARG A 206 11.38 -17.47 9.51
N GLU A 207 11.86 -18.09 10.57
CA GLU A 207 12.90 -19.12 10.45
C GLU A 207 12.47 -20.18 9.42
N GLY A 208 13.40 -20.55 8.52
CA GLY A 208 13.13 -21.47 7.41
C GLY A 208 12.39 -20.85 6.20
N THR A 209 12.09 -19.55 6.18
CA THR A 209 11.52 -18.89 4.98
C THR A 209 12.57 -18.84 3.87
N PRO A 210 12.34 -19.45 2.69
CA PRO A 210 13.28 -19.38 1.58
C PRO A 210 13.51 -17.93 1.12
N THR A 211 14.72 -17.62 0.66
CA THR A 211 15.08 -16.27 0.16
C THR A 211 14.16 -15.81 -0.99
N GLY A 212 13.72 -16.73 -1.85
CA GLY A 212 12.78 -16.46 -2.95
C GLY A 212 11.29 -16.46 -2.57
N ALA A 213 10.94 -16.58 -1.29
CA ALA A 213 9.54 -16.64 -0.85
C ALA A 213 8.86 -15.26 -0.80
N PHE A 214 9.63 -14.17 -0.90
CA PHE A 214 9.09 -12.82 -0.90
C PHE A 214 8.76 -12.36 -2.32
N TYR A 215 7.59 -11.75 -2.46
CA TYR A 215 7.27 -11.06 -3.70
C TYR A 215 7.95 -9.68 -3.72
N VAL A 216 8.79 -9.47 -4.72
CA VAL A 216 9.60 -8.27 -4.84
C VAL A 216 9.57 -7.81 -6.30
N SER A 217 9.80 -6.52 -6.52
CA SER A 217 9.87 -5.97 -7.87
C SER A 217 11.30 -5.99 -8.38
N ASP A 218 11.45 -6.05 -9.71
CA ASP A 218 12.71 -5.71 -10.36
C ASP A 218 13.14 -4.29 -9.98
N ASP A 219 14.42 -4.11 -9.66
CA ASP A 219 15.03 -2.81 -9.39
C ASP A 219 14.77 -1.80 -10.52
N ALA A 220 14.78 -2.26 -11.77
CA ALA A 220 14.50 -1.46 -12.96
C ALA A 220 13.07 -0.92 -13.02
N TRP A 221 12.13 -1.54 -12.29
CA TRP A 221 10.73 -1.08 -12.23
C TRP A 221 10.53 0.02 -11.19
N ILE A 222 11.48 0.21 -10.27
CA ILE A 222 11.37 1.22 -9.22
C ILE A 222 11.56 2.60 -9.79
N THR A 223 10.47 3.33 -9.89
CA THR A 223 10.46 4.71 -10.39
C THR A 223 10.77 5.76 -9.31
N THR A 224 10.58 5.44 -8.02
CA THR A 224 10.66 6.41 -6.94
C THR A 224 11.18 5.76 -5.66
N LYS A 225 12.16 6.41 -5.02
CA LYS A 225 12.71 6.05 -3.70
C LYS A 225 12.58 7.26 -2.79
N VAL A 226 12.01 7.07 -1.61
CA VAL A 226 11.77 8.14 -0.63
C VAL A 226 12.58 7.85 0.63
N ASP A 227 13.51 8.74 0.98
CA ASP A 227 14.20 8.70 2.27
C ASP A 227 13.23 9.18 3.36
N VAL A 228 12.83 8.24 4.22
CA VAL A 228 11.98 8.49 5.38
C VAL A 228 12.75 8.39 6.69
N GLY A 229 14.08 8.30 6.64
CA GLY A 229 14.98 8.27 7.80
C GLY A 229 14.70 9.37 8.83
N PRO A 230 14.43 10.63 8.42
CA PRO A 230 14.09 11.70 9.37
C PRO A 230 12.79 11.46 10.17
N TRP A 231 11.90 10.59 9.69
CA TRP A 231 10.63 10.24 10.35
C TRP A 231 10.63 8.83 10.97
N LEU A 232 11.79 8.16 11.01
CA LEU A 232 11.91 6.82 11.53
C LEU A 232 11.38 6.67 12.98
N PRO A 233 11.64 7.59 13.93
CA PRO A 233 11.07 7.50 15.27
C PRO A 233 9.53 7.47 15.26
N GLN A 234 8.90 8.28 14.40
CA GLN A 234 7.46 8.36 14.24
C GLN A 234 6.90 7.09 13.59
N LYS A 235 7.59 6.55 12.58
CA LYS A 235 7.23 5.30 11.91
C LYS A 235 7.29 4.12 12.88
N LEU A 236 8.36 4.03 13.69
CA LEU A 236 8.49 3.01 14.72
C LEU A 236 7.39 3.15 15.78
N ALA A 237 7.13 4.36 16.28
CA ALA A 237 6.04 4.59 17.24
C ALA A 237 4.67 4.16 16.67
N ALA A 238 4.41 4.42 15.38
CA ALA A 238 3.19 3.99 14.72
C ALA A 238 3.11 2.46 14.58
N ILE A 239 4.20 1.79 14.19
CA ILE A 239 4.28 0.32 14.12
C ILE A 239 4.00 -0.30 15.49
N LEU A 240 4.61 0.24 16.55
CA LEU A 240 4.49 -0.26 17.92
C LEU A 240 3.11 0.02 18.54
N ALA A 241 2.35 0.99 18.00
CA ALA A 241 0.98 1.25 18.44
C ALA A 241 0.03 0.07 18.15
N HIS A 242 0.37 -0.81 17.19
CA HIS A 242 -0.36 -2.04 16.89
C HIS A 242 -0.05 -3.15 17.91
N ARG A 243 -0.34 -2.93 19.19
CA ARG A 243 0.11 -3.79 20.30
C ARG A 243 -0.21 -5.27 20.13
N SER A 244 -1.43 -5.63 19.72
CA SER A 244 -1.80 -7.04 19.49
C SER A 244 -0.98 -7.71 18.37
N GLU A 245 -0.57 -6.95 17.35
CA GLU A 245 0.31 -7.42 16.28
C GLU A 245 1.75 -7.61 16.76
N VAL A 246 2.20 -6.71 17.64
CA VAL A 246 3.51 -6.79 18.28
C VAL A 246 3.57 -8.02 19.18
N GLU A 247 2.59 -8.16 20.09
CA GLU A 247 2.49 -9.24 21.07
C GLU A 247 2.39 -10.62 20.42
N ARG A 248 1.62 -10.76 19.32
CA ARG A 248 1.50 -12.03 18.59
C ARG A 248 2.72 -12.36 17.71
N GLY A 249 3.77 -11.54 17.72
CA GLY A 249 4.99 -11.78 16.96
C GLY A 249 4.82 -11.62 15.44
N ALA A 250 3.85 -10.82 14.98
CA ALA A 250 3.72 -10.50 13.57
C ALA A 250 4.87 -9.58 13.09
N ALA A 251 4.78 -9.05 11.87
CA ALA A 251 5.82 -8.15 11.34
C ALA A 251 6.16 -6.97 12.30
N PRO A 252 5.19 -6.29 12.95
CA PRO A 252 5.49 -5.25 13.95
C PRO A 252 6.37 -5.73 15.11
N GLY A 253 6.08 -6.91 15.68
CA GLY A 253 6.88 -7.47 16.79
C GLY A 253 8.30 -7.83 16.36
N ARG A 254 8.45 -8.41 15.17
CA ARG A 254 9.78 -8.73 14.61
C ARG A 254 10.60 -7.48 14.31
N ILE A 255 9.96 -6.43 13.78
CA ILE A 255 10.61 -5.12 13.58
C ILE A 255 11.08 -4.54 14.91
N ALA A 256 10.24 -4.60 15.95
CA ALA A 256 10.56 -4.10 17.28
C ALA A 256 11.79 -4.78 17.89
N ALA A 257 11.97 -6.08 17.62
CA ALA A 257 13.09 -6.87 18.13
C ALA A 257 14.43 -6.63 17.39
N LEU A 258 14.43 -5.93 16.25
CA LEU A 258 15.66 -5.67 15.50
C LEU A 258 16.52 -4.57 16.14
N PRO A 259 17.87 -4.65 16.07
CA PRO A 259 18.74 -3.57 16.52
C PRO A 259 18.43 -2.23 15.82
N PRO A 260 18.59 -1.07 16.49
CA PRO A 260 18.23 0.23 15.90
C PRO A 260 18.91 0.53 14.56
N GLY A 261 20.19 0.15 14.41
CA GLY A 261 20.92 0.30 13.16
C GLY A 261 20.33 -0.54 12.03
N VAL A 262 19.79 -1.72 12.34
CA VAL A 262 19.06 -2.56 11.39
C VAL A 262 17.73 -1.92 11.04
N GLN A 263 16.93 -1.52 12.03
CA GLN A 263 15.64 -0.84 11.83
C GLN A 263 15.78 0.36 10.88
N ARG A 264 16.85 1.16 11.04
CA ARG A 264 17.11 2.30 10.16
C ARG A 264 17.36 1.89 8.71
N ARG A 265 18.12 0.81 8.47
CA ARG A 265 18.40 0.36 7.10
C ARG A 265 17.15 -0.20 6.42
N ILE A 266 16.35 -1.02 7.13
CA ILE A 266 15.17 -1.65 6.54
C ILE A 266 13.95 -0.73 6.42
N LEU A 267 13.79 0.27 7.30
CA LEU A 267 12.61 1.15 7.32
C LEU A 267 12.88 2.56 6.82
N GLY A 268 14.14 2.95 6.66
CA GLY A 268 14.55 4.32 6.36
C GLY A 268 14.33 4.73 4.91
N THR A 269 14.07 3.79 4.01
CA THR A 269 13.70 4.08 2.62
C THR A 269 12.39 3.38 2.28
N GLU A 270 11.57 4.02 1.46
CA GLU A 270 10.35 3.45 0.88
C GLU A 270 10.42 3.52 -0.64
N TRP A 271 9.97 2.46 -1.31
CA TRP A 271 10.10 2.30 -2.75
C TRP A 271 8.74 2.20 -3.42
N TYR A 272 8.63 2.84 -4.59
CA TYR A 272 7.37 2.94 -5.30
C TYR A 272 7.52 2.81 -6.82
N ILE A 273 6.52 2.19 -7.45
CA ILE A 273 6.30 2.21 -8.90
C ILE A 273 5.18 3.21 -9.19
N ARG A 274 5.50 4.26 -9.92
CA ARG A 274 4.59 5.33 -10.30
C ARG A 274 3.82 4.94 -11.56
N ARG A 275 2.52 5.18 -11.53
CA ARG A 275 1.63 5.14 -12.69
C ARG A 275 0.99 6.50 -12.85
N ASP A 276 1.27 7.15 -13.97
CA ASP A 276 0.58 8.41 -14.32
C ASP A 276 -0.86 8.11 -14.73
N LEU A 277 -1.78 8.94 -14.25
CA LEU A 277 -3.23 8.76 -14.46
C LEU A 277 -3.85 9.86 -15.31
N VAL A 278 -3.10 10.93 -15.58
CA VAL A 278 -3.47 11.98 -16.52
C VAL A 278 -2.70 11.74 -17.80
N LEU A 279 -3.41 11.48 -18.89
CA LEU A 279 -2.82 11.39 -20.21
C LEU A 279 -2.26 12.76 -20.59
N ARG A 280 -0.96 12.81 -20.88
CA ARG A 280 -0.24 14.01 -21.34
C ARG A 280 0.31 13.72 -22.73
N GLY A 281 -0.55 13.66 -23.74
CA GLY A 281 -0.12 13.39 -25.10
C GLY A 281 -1.21 13.67 -26.12
N ALA A 282 -0.79 13.93 -27.36
CA ALA A 282 -1.67 13.86 -28.51
C ALA A 282 -2.20 12.43 -28.67
N ALA A 283 -3.35 12.27 -29.33
CA ALA A 283 -3.84 10.94 -29.65
C ALA A 283 -2.83 10.22 -30.55
N GLU A 284 -2.32 9.08 -30.08
CA GLU A 284 -1.54 8.17 -30.90
C GLU A 284 -2.50 7.40 -31.82
N THR A 285 -2.14 7.26 -33.09
CA THR A 285 -2.96 6.57 -34.10
C THR A 285 -2.52 5.14 -34.36
N ALA A 286 -1.43 4.70 -33.71
CA ALA A 286 -0.88 3.36 -33.83
C ALA A 286 -0.55 2.81 -32.45
N LEU A 287 -0.74 1.50 -32.26
CA LEU A 287 -0.28 0.79 -31.07
C LEU A 287 1.22 0.50 -31.25
N SER A 288 2.08 1.11 -30.42
CA SER A 288 3.51 0.77 -30.37
C SER A 288 3.79 -0.26 -29.28
N ALA A 289 4.70 -1.20 -29.57
CA ALA A 289 5.21 -2.20 -28.63
C ALA A 289 6.42 -1.67 -27.84
#